data_AF-A0A2P2N6H5-F1
#
_entry.id   AF-A0A2P2N6H5-F1
#
_cell.length_a   1.000
_cell.length_b   1.000
_cell.length_c   1.000
_cell.angle_alpha   90.00
_cell.angle_beta   90.00
_cell.angle_gamma   90.00
#
_symmetry.space_group_name_H-M   'P 1'
#
loop_
_entity.id
_entity.type
_entity.pdbx_description
1 polymer ?
#
loop_
_entity_poly.entity_id
_entity_poly.type
_entity_poly.pdbx_seq_one_letter_code
_entity_poly.pdbx_strand_id
1 'polypeptide(L)'
;MPDAMQIIFQKALDIGKSGAVDEYMKNMDSAAVSYSKAMLLFSFIVGEATCLPLNPPFSLTPANKKQIQGYITDLQSRQSHFHALQRFPKNSP
;
A
#
# COMPACT_ATOMS: atom_id res chain seq x y z
N MET A 1 20.89 -12.47 -5.14
CA MET A 1 20.25 -11.88 -3.94
C MET A 1 19.21 -10.90 -4.45
N PRO A 2 17.93 -10.95 -4.00
CA PRO A 2 16.95 -9.94 -4.41
C PRO A 2 17.41 -8.55 -3.98
N ASP A 3 17.21 -7.55 -4.84
CA ASP A 3 17.48 -6.14 -4.53
C ASP A 3 16.62 -5.70 -3.33
N ALA A 4 17.18 -4.88 -2.43
CA ALA A 4 16.48 -4.38 -1.25
C ALA A 4 15.14 -3.71 -1.64
N MET A 5 15.12 -2.99 -2.76
CA MET A 5 13.92 -2.34 -3.27
C MET A 5 12.86 -3.35 -3.74
N GLN A 6 13.30 -4.46 -4.34
CA GLN A 6 12.40 -5.55 -4.70
C GLN A 6 11.79 -6.22 -3.47
N ILE A 7 12.56 -6.38 -2.38
CA ILE A 7 12.07 -6.92 -1.11
C ILE A 7 10.99 -5.99 -0.52
N ILE A 8 11.25 -4.68 -0.50
CA ILE A 8 10.28 -3.69 0.00
C ILE A 8 9.01 -3.71 -0.84
N PHE A 9 9.15 -3.78 -2.17
CA PHE A 9 8.01 -3.84 -3.09
C PHE A 9 7.15 -5.08 -2.85
N GLN A 10 7.79 -6.26 -2.75
CA GLN A 10 7.07 -7.51 -2.48
C GLN A 10 6.41 -7.48 -1.10
N LYS A 11 7.09 -6.93 -0.09
CA LYS A 11 6.54 -6.81 1.26
C LYS A 11 5.31 -5.90 1.29
N ALA A 12 5.34 -4.81 0.54
CA ALA A 12 4.19 -3.90 0.41
C ALA A 12 2.98 -4.61 -0.23
N LEU A 13 3.21 -5.42 -1.28
CA LEU A 13 2.15 -6.23 -1.89
C LEU A 13 1.56 -7.25 -0.91
N ASP A 14 2.40 -7.96 -0.17
CA ASP A 14 1.94 -8.99 0.77
C ASP A 14 1.14 -8.38 1.93
N ILE A 15 1.59 -7.24 2.47
CA ILE A 15 0.84 -6.50 3.49
C ILE A 15 -0.49 -6.00 2.92
N GLY A 16 -0.52 -5.44 1.71
CA GLY A 16 -1.75 -5.00 1.06
C GLY A 16 -2.75 -6.14 0.86
N LYS A 17 -2.29 -7.32 0.43
CA LYS A 17 -3.12 -8.52 0.32
C LYS A 17 -3.64 -9.00 1.68
N SER A 18 -2.79 -8.98 2.72
CA SER A 18 -3.23 -9.30 4.09
C SER A 18 -4.33 -8.36 4.56
N GLY A 19 -4.20 -7.06 4.26
CA GLY A 19 -5.25 -6.08 4.56
C GLY A 19 -6.57 -6.39 3.85
N ALA A 20 -6.52 -6.85 2.60
CA ALA A 20 -7.73 -7.28 1.88
C ALA A 20 -8.36 -8.55 2.46
N VAL A 21 -7.55 -9.49 2.97
CA VAL A 21 -8.06 -10.66 3.71
C VAL A 21 -8.73 -10.21 5.00
N ASP A 22 -8.10 -9.32 5.77
CA ASP A 22 -8.68 -8.78 7.00
C ASP A 22 -9.99 -8.01 6.73
N GLU A 23 -10.04 -7.22 5.66
CA GLU A 23 -11.25 -6.51 5.23
C GLU A 23 -12.39 -7.50 4.94
N TYR A 24 -12.10 -8.56 4.18
CA TYR A 24 -13.06 -9.62 3.89
C TYR A 24 -13.57 -10.31 5.15
N MET A 25 -12.69 -10.52 6.14
CA MET A 25 -13.01 -11.12 7.44
C MET A 25 -13.68 -10.13 8.42
N LYS A 26 -13.96 -8.89 7.98
CA LYS A 26 -14.51 -7.80 8.80
C LYS A 26 -13.60 -7.35 9.95
N ASN A 27 -12.30 -7.66 9.86
CA ASN A 27 -11.26 -7.17 10.77
C ASN A 27 -10.80 -5.77 10.32
N MET A 28 -11.73 -4.83 10.47
CA MET A 28 -11.68 -3.50 9.88
C MET A 28 -10.42 -2.69 10.28
N ASP A 29 -10.05 -2.71 11.56
CA ASP A 29 -8.87 -1.96 12.05
C ASP A 29 -7.55 -2.56 11.54
N SER A 30 -7.46 -3.89 11.48
CA SER A 30 -6.28 -4.60 10.96
C SER A 30 -6.08 -4.33 9.47
N ALA A 31 -7.18 -4.30 8.70
CA ALA A 31 -7.17 -3.94 7.30
C ALA A 31 -6.64 -2.52 7.07
N ALA A 32 -7.15 -1.54 7.82
CA ALA A 32 -6.71 -0.15 7.72
C ALA A 32 -5.21 0.02 8.03
N VAL A 33 -4.72 -0.62 9.11
CA VAL A 33 -3.30 -0.62 9.48
C VAL A 33 -2.45 -1.23 8.36
N SER A 34 -2.90 -2.33 7.76
CA SER A 34 -2.19 -3.00 6.68
C SER A 34 -2.13 -2.13 5.42
N TYR A 35 -3.24 -1.53 5.00
CA TYR A 35 -3.27 -0.62 3.85
C TYR A 35 -2.36 0.58 4.05
N SER A 36 -2.40 1.23 5.22
CA SER A 36 -1.52 2.35 5.53
C SER A 36 -0.04 1.96 5.50
N LYS A 37 0.33 0.77 6.03
CA LYS A 37 1.70 0.24 5.94
C LYS A 37 2.14 -0.04 4.51
N ALA A 38 1.27 -0.64 3.70
CA ALA A 38 1.57 -0.93 2.29
C ALA A 38 1.79 0.37 1.49
N MET A 39 0.91 1.36 1.66
CA MET A 39 1.05 2.67 1.03
C MET A 39 2.34 3.38 1.44
N LEU A 40 2.73 3.30 2.72
CA LEU A 40 4.00 3.86 3.20
C LEU A 40 5.21 3.27 2.47
N LEU A 41 5.28 1.93 2.37
CA LEU A 41 6.38 1.25 1.67
C LEU A 41 6.42 1.57 0.17
N PHE A 42 5.27 1.65 -0.49
CA PHE A 42 5.20 2.08 -1.89
C PHE A 42 5.63 3.53 -2.09
N SER A 43 5.24 4.42 -1.17
CA SER A 43 5.60 5.84 -1.21
C SER A 43 7.11 6.03 -1.00
N PHE A 44 7.71 5.27 -0.08
CA PHE A 44 9.16 5.21 0.10
C PHE A 44 9.87 4.85 -1.21
N ILE A 45 9.43 3.79 -1.91
CA ILE A 45 10.03 3.37 -3.18
C ILE A 45 9.95 4.47 -4.25
N VAL A 46 8.82 5.17 -4.37
CA VAL A 46 8.62 6.16 -5.44
C VAL A 46 9.28 7.52 -5.14
N GLY A 47 9.46 7.86 -3.86
CA GLY A 47 10.04 9.13 -3.43
C GLY A 47 11.43 8.94 -2.82
N GLU A 48 11.46 8.55 -1.55
CA GLU A 48 12.65 8.58 -0.70
C GLU A 48 13.79 7.68 -1.21
N ALA A 49 13.46 6.51 -1.76
CA ALA A 49 14.43 5.55 -2.25
C ALA A 49 15.35 6.12 -3.34
N THR A 50 14.85 7.02 -4.18
CA THR A 50 15.65 7.67 -5.25
C THR A 50 16.64 8.70 -4.72
N CYS A 51 16.47 9.16 -3.48
CA CYS A 51 17.34 10.11 -2.81
C CYS A 51 18.43 9.42 -1.96
N LEU A 52 18.42 8.09 -1.86
CA LEU A 52 19.41 7.36 -1.08
C LEU A 52 20.77 7.37 -1.79
N PRO A 53 21.89 7.51 -1.05
CA PRO A 53 23.23 7.48 -1.60
C PRO A 53 23.69 6.04 -1.92
N LEU A 54 22.96 5.36 -2.81
CA LEU A 54 23.25 4.00 -3.25
C LEU A 54 24.22 3.99 -4.43
N ASN A 55 25.02 2.94 -4.53
CA ASN A 55 25.93 2.72 -5.65
C ASN A 55 25.73 1.29 -6.21
N PRO A 56 25.10 1.14 -7.40
CA PRO A 56 24.58 2.20 -8.26
C PRO A 56 23.35 2.92 -7.67
N PRO A 57 23.04 4.16 -8.10
CA PRO A 57 21.84 4.86 -7.67
C PRO A 57 20.57 4.08 -8.02
N PHE A 58 19.59 4.10 -7.11
CA PHE A 58 18.29 3.51 -7.39
C PHE A 58 17.50 4.40 -8.36
N SER A 59 16.95 3.80 -9.40
CA SER A 59 16.06 4.47 -10.35
C SER A 59 14.89 3.58 -10.75
N LEU A 60 13.73 4.20 -10.89
CA LEU A 60 12.52 3.54 -11.38
C LEU A 60 12.27 3.94 -12.84
N THR A 61 11.88 2.96 -13.65
CA THR A 61 11.32 3.27 -14.97
C THR A 61 9.99 4.03 -14.78
N PRO A 62 9.60 4.91 -15.72
CA PRO A 62 8.30 5.59 -15.66
C PRO A 62 7.12 4.62 -15.56
N ALA A 63 7.21 3.45 -16.20
CA ALA A 63 6.20 2.40 -16.13
C ALA A 63 6.09 1.82 -14.70
N ASN A 64 7.21 1.46 -14.07
CA ASN A 64 7.21 0.92 -12.71
C ASN A 64 6.72 1.96 -11.69
N LYS A 65 7.14 3.22 -11.85
CA LYS A 65 6.66 4.33 -11.01
C LYS A 65 5.14 4.47 -11.11
N LYS A 66 4.59 4.48 -12.33
CA LYS A 66 3.14 4.57 -12.56
C LYS A 66 2.40 3.37 -11.97
N GLN A 67 2.96 2.16 -12.09
CA GLN A 67 2.37 0.96 -11.50
C GLN A 67 2.28 1.06 -9.98
N ILE A 68 3.37 1.49 -9.31
CA ILE A 68 3.40 1.65 -7.85
C ILE A 68 2.41 2.73 -7.39
N GLN A 69 2.32 3.85 -8.11
CA GLN A 69 1.33 4.89 -7.84
C GLN A 69 -0.11 4.39 -8.01
N GLY A 70 -0.34 3.48 -8.96
CA GLY A 70 -1.62 2.76 -9.12
C GLY A 70 -2.00 2.00 -7.86
N TYR A 71 -1.09 1.18 -7.32
CA TYR A 71 -1.34 0.45 -6.06
C TYR A 71 -1.65 1.39 -4.89
N ILE A 72 -0.93 2.51 -4.75
CA ILE A 72 -1.22 3.50 -3.70
C ILE A 72 -2.64 4.05 -3.86
N THR A 73 -3.02 4.42 -5.09
CA THR A 73 -4.34 4.98 -5.40
C THR A 73 -5.45 3.98 -5.10
N ASP A 74 -5.28 2.72 -5.50
CA ASP A 74 -6.25 1.66 -5.25
C ASP A 74 -6.44 1.39 -3.75
N LEU A 75 -5.34 1.33 -2.99
CA LEU A 75 -5.38 1.14 -1.54
C LEU A 75 -6.03 2.34 -0.83
N GLN A 76 -5.72 3.57 -1.26
CA GLN A 76 -6.32 4.78 -0.72
C GLN A 76 -7.83 4.83 -0.99
N SER A 77 -8.25 4.43 -2.19
CA SER A 77 -9.67 4.34 -2.55
C SER A 77 -10.41 3.34 -1.67
N ARG A 78 -9.84 2.14 -1.47
CA ARG A 78 -10.39 1.12 -0.56
C ARG A 78 -10.51 1.62 0.87
N GLN A 79 -9.44 2.21 1.41
CA GLN A 79 -9.44 2.75 2.77
C GLN A 79 -10.46 3.90 2.94
N SER A 80 -10.63 4.74 1.92
CA SER A 80 -11.62 5.83 1.94
C SER A 80 -13.05 5.32 1.89
N HIS A 81 -13.34 4.35 1.02
CA HIS A 81 -14.64 3.69 0.94
C HIS A 81 -14.99 3.04 2.28
N PHE A 82 -14.02 2.34 2.86
CA PHE A 82 -14.11 1.72 4.17
C PHE A 82 -14.49 2.72 5.28
N HIS A 83 -13.80 3.85 5.37
CA HIS A 83 -14.12 4.88 6.37
C HIS A 83 -15.48 5.53 6.13
N ALA A 84 -15.92 5.65 4.88
CA ALA A 84 -17.26 6.12 4.54
C ALA A 84 -18.34 5.14 5.03
N LEU A 85 -18.16 3.83 4.84
CA LEU A 85 -19.10 2.80 5.33
C LEU A 85 -19.19 2.76 6.86
N GLN A 86 -18.10 2.98 7.57
CA GLN A 86 -18.12 3.05 9.05
C GLN A 86 -18.91 4.25 9.59
N ARG A 87 -19.02 5.34 8.82
CA ARG A 87 -19.79 6.55 9.22
C ARG A 87 -21.29 6.41 9.05
N PHE A 88 -21.77 5.40 8.32
CA PHE A 88 -23.19 5.08 8.17
C PHE A 88 -23.50 3.76 8.87
N PRO A 89 -23.76 3.75 10.20
CA PRO A 89 -24.32 2.55 10.82
C PRO A 89 -25.65 2.26 10.12
N LYS A 90 -25.82 1.03 9.64
CA LYS A 90 -27.11 0.53 9.16
C LYS A 90 -28.13 0.74 10.27
N ASN A 91 -28.99 1.75 10.11
CA ASN A 91 -30.26 1.81 10.82
C ASN A 91 -30.98 0.51 10.51
N SER A 92 -31.06 -0.36 11.51
CA SER A 92 -31.84 -1.60 11.46
C SER A 92 -33.26 -1.25 11.93
N PRO A 93 -34.30 -1.92 11.37
CA PRO A 93 -35.71 -1.52 11.49
C PRO A 93 -36.25 -1.53 12.92
#